data_AF-A0A1H3LT08-F1
#
_entry.id   AF-A0A1H3LT08-F1
#
_cell.length_a   1.000
_cell.length_b   1.000
_cell.length_c   1.000
_cell.angle_alpha   90.00
_cell.angle_beta   90.00
_cell.angle_gamma   90.00
#
_symmetry.space_group_name_H-M   'P 1'
#
loop_
_entity.id
_entity.type
_entity.pdbx_description
1 polymer ?
#
loop_
_entity_poly.entity_id
_entity_poly.type
_entity_poly.pdbx_seq_one_letter_code
_entity_poly.pdbx_strand_id
1 'polypeptide(L)'
;MANYPIYFKLWVLGLGGPVGDGRQWLPWIHIDDLVGVFLAAVLDSRYHGPINAVAPNPVRYHAFAAALGQALHRPAFLPVPAWVLKLVLGEAAALALNSYHVVPARLLQEYDFKFQYADLPAALADLVGQDKP
;
A
#
# COMPACT_ATOMS: atom_id res chain seq x y z
N MET A 1 -9.89 14.80 -10.36
CA MET A 1 -8.49 15.08 -10.78
C MET A 1 -7.76 16.19 -10.01
N ALA A 2 -8.40 16.92 -9.07
CA ALA A 2 -7.73 17.95 -8.27
C ALA A 2 -7.17 17.35 -6.97
N ASN A 3 -5.91 17.68 -6.63
CA ASN A 3 -5.19 17.39 -5.38
C ASN A 3 -4.44 16.06 -5.16
N TYR A 4 -3.98 15.40 -6.21
CA TYR A 4 -2.95 14.36 -6.03
C TYR A 4 -1.56 14.98 -5.77
N PRO A 5 -0.79 14.49 -4.76
CA PRO A 5 0.57 14.93 -4.52
C PRO A 5 1.44 14.69 -5.76
N ILE A 6 2.48 15.52 -5.96
CA ILE A 6 3.31 15.52 -7.17
C ILE A 6 3.85 14.14 -7.54
N TYR A 7 4.11 13.28 -6.54
CA TYR A 7 4.57 11.92 -6.75
C TYR A 7 3.56 11.02 -7.44
N PHE A 8 2.26 11.15 -7.17
CA PHE A 8 1.23 10.35 -7.86
C PHE A 8 1.10 10.75 -9.33
N LYS A 9 1.33 12.03 -9.67
CA LYS A 9 1.39 12.48 -11.07
C LYS A 9 2.48 11.77 -11.86
N LEU A 10 3.62 11.44 -11.24
CA LEU A 10 4.68 10.66 -11.89
C LEU A 10 4.18 9.28 -12.31
N TRP A 11 3.33 8.64 -11.50
CA TRP A 11 2.72 7.35 -11.84
C TRP A 11 1.73 7.45 -13.01
N VAL A 12 0.86 8.47 -13.00
CA VAL A 12 -0.11 8.69 -14.10
C VAL A 12 0.59 9.02 -15.42
N LEU A 13 1.74 9.70 -15.37
CA LEU A 13 2.58 10.00 -16.53
C LEU A 13 3.45 8.81 -16.98
N GLY A 14 3.41 7.66 -16.28
CA GLY A 14 4.23 6.48 -16.60
C GLY A 14 5.71 6.63 -16.24
N LEU A 15 6.04 7.60 -15.38
CA LEU A 15 7.38 7.85 -14.84
C LEU A 15 7.56 7.21 -13.45
N GLY A 16 6.61 6.39 -13.02
CA GLY A 16 6.65 5.64 -11.77
C GLY A 16 7.48 4.36 -11.87
N GLY A 17 7.82 3.82 -10.71
CA GLY A 17 8.48 2.54 -10.59
C GLY A 17 8.98 2.28 -9.18
N PRO A 18 9.68 1.14 -8.95
CA PRO A 18 10.12 0.76 -7.63
C PRO A 18 11.18 1.70 -7.08
N VAL A 19 11.26 1.80 -5.76
CA VAL A 19 12.36 2.50 -5.08
C VAL A 19 13.56 1.58 -4.94
N GLY A 20 14.76 2.03 -5.34
CA GLY A 20 15.97 1.23 -5.21
C GLY A 20 15.93 -0.05 -6.07
N ASP A 21 16.23 -1.21 -5.49
CA ASP A 21 16.19 -2.51 -6.18
C ASP A 21 14.79 -3.16 -6.21
N GLY A 22 13.80 -2.53 -5.55
CA GLY A 22 12.41 -2.99 -5.49
C GLY A 22 12.18 -4.24 -4.63
N ARG A 23 13.22 -4.77 -3.96
CA ARG A 23 13.15 -6.00 -3.17
C ARG A 23 12.67 -5.76 -1.75
N GLN A 24 12.48 -4.53 -1.31
CA GLN A 24 11.90 -4.24 -0.01
C GLN A 24 10.47 -4.78 0.09
N TRP A 25 10.13 -5.32 1.26
CA TRP A 25 8.75 -5.62 1.61
C TRP A 25 8.00 -4.33 1.88
N LEU A 26 6.83 -4.20 1.28
CA LEU A 26 5.96 -3.05 1.41
C LEU A 26 4.68 -3.48 2.15
N PRO A 27 4.50 -3.13 3.44
CA PRO A 27 3.23 -3.31 4.11
C PRO A 27 2.18 -2.38 3.46
N TRP A 28 1.01 -2.93 3.17
CA TRP A 28 -0.09 -2.21 2.53
C TRP A 28 -1.42 -2.67 3.14
N ILE A 29 -2.45 -1.85 3.02
CA ILE A 29 -3.84 -2.19 3.36
C ILE A 29 -4.76 -1.30 2.54
N HIS A 30 -5.91 -1.82 2.11
CA HIS A 30 -6.94 -0.99 1.49
C HIS A 30 -7.58 -0.07 2.53
N ILE A 31 -8.01 1.13 2.13
CA ILE A 31 -8.57 2.10 3.08
C ILE A 31 -9.85 1.58 3.76
N ASP A 32 -10.72 0.89 3.02
CA ASP A 32 -11.95 0.30 3.57
C ASP A 32 -11.65 -0.81 4.58
N ASP A 33 -10.62 -1.63 4.34
CA ASP A 33 -10.20 -2.66 5.31
C ASP A 33 -9.60 -2.02 6.56
N LEU A 34 -8.84 -0.94 6.43
CA LEU A 34 -8.30 -0.21 7.58
C LEU A 34 -9.42 0.39 8.45
N VAL A 35 -10.42 1.01 7.81
CA VAL A 35 -11.62 1.50 8.51
C VAL A 35 -12.37 0.33 9.16
N GLY A 36 -12.50 -0.80 8.45
CA GLY A 36 -13.10 -2.02 8.99
C GLY A 36 -12.40 -2.54 10.23
N VAL A 37 -11.05 -2.53 10.26
CA VAL A 37 -10.27 -2.91 11.44
C VAL A 37 -10.56 -1.96 12.61
N PHE A 38 -10.63 -0.65 12.38
CA PHE A 38 -10.99 0.30 13.43
C PHE A 38 -12.41 0.07 13.96
N LEU A 39 -13.38 -0.12 13.07
CA LEU A 39 -14.77 -0.40 13.45
C LEU A 39 -14.87 -1.68 14.27
N ALA A 40 -14.22 -2.76 13.83
CA ALA A 40 -14.19 -4.02 14.57
C ALA A 40 -13.57 -3.83 15.96
N ALA A 41 -12.46 -3.09 16.07
CA ALA A 41 -11.79 -2.83 17.33
C ALA A 41 -12.62 -1.98 18.32
N VAL A 42 -13.41 -1.04 17.81
CA VAL A 42 -14.28 -0.20 18.65
C VAL A 42 -15.54 -0.95 19.11
N LEU A 43 -16.05 -1.87 18.28
CA LEU A 43 -17.31 -2.57 18.54
C LEU A 43 -17.14 -3.90 19.29
N ASP A 44 -15.95 -4.48 19.29
CA ASP A 44 -15.67 -5.77 19.92
C ASP A 44 -14.58 -5.64 21.00
N SER A 45 -15.00 -5.77 22.27
CA SER A 45 -14.11 -5.65 23.43
C SER A 45 -13.02 -6.72 23.52
N ARG A 46 -13.04 -7.75 22.66
CA ARG A 46 -11.94 -8.73 22.54
C ARG A 46 -10.69 -8.09 21.92
N TYR A 47 -10.84 -7.02 21.14
CA TYR A 47 -9.72 -6.31 20.53
C TYR A 47 -8.93 -5.57 21.60
N HIS A 48 -7.67 -5.95 21.79
CA HIS A 48 -6.81 -5.32 22.79
C HIS A 48 -5.33 -5.45 22.42
N GLY A 49 -4.54 -4.47 22.87
CA GLY A 49 -3.10 -4.41 22.59
C GLY A 49 -2.78 -4.09 21.12
N PRO A 50 -1.50 -4.20 20.74
CA PRO A 50 -1.07 -3.90 19.38
C PRO A 50 -1.65 -4.87 18.34
N ILE A 51 -2.09 -4.32 17.21
CA ILE A 51 -2.63 -5.04 16.07
C ILE A 51 -2.01 -4.48 14.79
N ASN A 52 -1.46 -5.36 13.95
CA ASN A 52 -0.96 -4.97 12.63
C ASN A 52 -2.13 -4.88 11.65
N ALA A 53 -2.58 -3.66 11.35
CA ALA A 53 -3.57 -3.40 10.30
C ALA A 53 -2.90 -3.37 8.92
N VAL A 54 -2.53 -4.55 8.42
CA VAL A 54 -1.96 -4.77 7.08
C VAL A 54 -2.74 -5.86 6.36
N ALA A 55 -2.77 -5.83 5.03
CA ALA A 55 -3.38 -6.87 4.22
C ALA A 55 -2.67 -8.23 4.43
N PRO A 56 -3.39 -9.36 4.28
CA PRO A 56 -2.87 -10.69 4.61
C PRO A 56 -1.82 -11.22 3.63
N ASN A 57 -1.67 -10.60 2.45
CA ASN A 57 -0.73 -11.02 1.41
C ASN A 57 0.37 -9.95 1.24
N PRO A 58 1.51 -10.08 1.94
CA PRO A 58 2.64 -9.15 1.80
C PRO A 58 3.20 -9.15 0.38
N VAL A 59 3.62 -7.99 -0.09
CA VAL A 59 4.20 -7.83 -1.43
C VAL A 59 5.57 -7.18 -1.36
N ARG A 60 6.39 -7.50 -2.36
CA ARG A 60 7.61 -6.75 -2.66
C ARG A 60 7.26 -5.48 -3.41
N TYR A 61 8.07 -4.43 -3.26
CA TYR A 61 7.82 -3.15 -3.95
C TYR A 61 7.72 -3.32 -5.47
N HIS A 62 8.57 -4.14 -6.09
CA HIS A 62 8.50 -4.39 -7.54
C HIS A 62 7.13 -4.96 -7.97
N ALA A 63 6.51 -5.82 -7.15
CA ALA A 63 5.20 -6.40 -7.43
C ALA A 63 4.10 -5.35 -7.26
N PHE A 64 4.23 -4.50 -6.22
CA PHE A 64 3.35 -3.35 -6.04
C PHE A 64 3.42 -2.37 -7.22
N ALA A 65 4.63 -1.99 -7.64
CA ALA A 65 4.83 -1.08 -8.76
C ALA A 65 4.23 -1.63 -10.05
N ALA A 66 4.43 -2.91 -10.34
CA ALA A 66 3.84 -3.59 -11.50
C ALA A 66 2.31 -3.58 -11.44
N ALA A 67 1.71 -3.93 -10.29
CA ALA A 67 0.25 -3.94 -10.12
C ALA A 67 -0.36 -2.53 -10.26
N LEU A 68 0.29 -1.50 -9.71
CA LEU A 68 -0.15 -0.12 -9.84
C LEU A 68 -0.05 0.40 -11.28
N GLY A 69 1.03 0.06 -11.99
CA GLY A 69 1.17 0.37 -13.41
C GLY A 69 0.06 -0.28 -14.25
N GLN A 70 -0.24 -1.55 -13.98
CA GLN A 70 -1.35 -2.26 -14.64
C GLN A 70 -2.70 -1.59 -14.39
N ALA A 71 -3.02 -1.26 -13.13
CA ALA A 71 -4.28 -0.58 -12.79
C ALA A 71 -4.40 0.79 -13.49
N LEU A 72 -3.29 1.54 -13.59
CA LEU A 72 -3.24 2.84 -14.26
C LEU A 72 -3.14 2.75 -15.80
N HIS A 73 -2.97 1.56 -16.37
CA HIS A 73 -2.64 1.37 -17.79
C HIS A 73 -1.37 2.14 -18.21
N ARG A 74 -0.34 2.14 -17.36
CA ARG A 74 0.93 2.85 -17.56
C ARG A 74 2.13 1.95 -17.26
N PRO A 75 3.29 2.18 -17.93
CA PRO A 75 4.53 1.53 -17.53
C PRO A 75 4.94 1.95 -16.11
N ALA A 76 5.51 1.01 -15.35
CA ALA A 76 5.87 1.21 -13.94
C ALA A 76 7.18 0.51 -13.55
N PHE A 77 8.20 0.63 -14.41
CA PHE A 77 9.48 -0.08 -14.25
C PHE A 77 10.67 0.85 -13.99
N LEU A 78 10.48 2.17 -13.96
CA LEU A 78 11.60 3.10 -13.82
C LEU A 78 12.04 3.18 -12.35
N PRO A 79 13.18 2.58 -11.96
CA PRO A 79 13.58 2.56 -10.57
C PRO A 79 13.98 3.96 -10.14
N VAL A 80 13.36 4.47 -9.07
CA VAL A 80 13.72 5.77 -8.50
C VAL A 80 14.94 5.56 -7.60
N PRO A 81 16.09 6.21 -7.89
CA PRO A 81 17.26 6.09 -7.05
C PRO A 81 16.96 6.59 -5.63
N ALA A 82 17.46 5.89 -4.63
CA ALA A 82 17.20 6.21 -3.22
C ALA A 82 17.59 7.65 -2.83
N TRP A 83 18.66 8.20 -3.44
CA TRP A 83 19.09 9.58 -3.18
C TRP A 83 18.10 10.63 -3.69
N VAL A 84 17.41 10.35 -4.80
CA VAL A 84 16.36 11.23 -5.32
C VAL A 84 15.22 11.31 -4.32
N LEU A 85 14.77 10.17 -3.79
CA LEU A 85 13.73 10.14 -2.75
C LEU A 85 14.15 10.88 -1.49
N LYS A 86 15.40 10.74 -1.04
CA LYS A 86 15.92 11.51 0.10
C LYS A 86 15.89 13.01 -0.15
N LEU A 87 16.16 13.46 -1.37
CA LEU A 87 16.08 14.89 -1.71
C LEU A 87 14.64 15.42 -1.68
N VAL A 88 13.67 14.65 -2.21
CA VAL A 88 12.29 15.16 -2.29
C VAL A 88 11.50 14.93 -0.99
N LEU A 89 11.71 13.82 -0.28
CA LEU A 89 10.96 13.45 0.93
C LEU A 89 11.71 13.72 2.24
N GLY A 90 12.99 14.12 2.18
CA GLY A 90 13.82 14.32 3.37
C GLY A 90 13.89 13.06 4.24
N GLU A 91 13.66 13.21 5.54
CA GLU A 91 13.66 12.11 6.51
C GLU A 91 12.54 11.09 6.26
N ALA A 92 11.41 11.50 5.69
CA ALA A 92 10.31 10.59 5.35
C ALA A 92 10.68 9.56 4.27
N ALA A 93 11.78 9.80 3.52
CA ALA A 93 12.32 8.81 2.59
C ALA A 93 12.71 7.50 3.29
N ALA A 94 13.08 7.53 4.57
CA ALA A 94 13.39 6.34 5.35
C ALA A 94 12.18 5.39 5.42
N LEU A 95 10.95 5.91 5.52
CA LEU A 95 9.74 5.09 5.52
C LEU A 95 9.53 4.36 4.19
N ALA A 96 9.90 5.00 3.06
CA ALA A 96 9.82 4.41 1.73
C ALA A 96 10.99 3.46 1.39
N LEU A 97 12.14 3.65 2.07
CA LEU A 97 13.37 2.87 1.86
C LEU A 97 13.46 1.66 2.79
N ASN A 98 12.74 1.65 3.91
CA ASN A 98 12.73 0.54 4.84
C ASN A 98 11.90 -0.64 4.29
N SER A 99 12.29 -1.85 4.68
CA SER A 99 11.62 -3.09 4.32
C SER A 99 10.97 -3.70 5.54
N TYR A 100 9.64 -3.80 5.55
CA TYR A 100 8.90 -4.40 6.65
C TYR A 100 8.05 -5.57 6.16
N HIS A 101 8.45 -6.80 6.53
CA HIS A 101 7.62 -7.98 6.32
C HIS A 101 6.67 -8.13 7.51
N VAL A 102 5.45 -7.60 7.37
CA VAL A 102 4.44 -7.58 8.42
C VAL A 102 3.26 -8.41 7.98
N VAL A 103 2.72 -9.20 8.90
CA VAL A 103 1.51 -10.00 8.69
C VAL A 103 0.45 -9.67 9.75
N PRO A 104 -0.84 -9.73 9.41
CA PRO A 104 -1.94 -9.41 10.33
C PRO A 104 -2.34 -10.64 11.15
N ALA A 105 -1.38 -11.29 11.81
CA ALA A 105 -1.59 -12.60 12.46
C ALA A 105 -2.78 -12.61 13.43
N ARG A 106 -2.89 -11.60 14.30
CA ARG A 106 -4.00 -11.51 15.27
C ARG A 106 -5.35 -11.28 14.61
N LEU A 107 -5.40 -10.44 13.57
CA LEU A 107 -6.63 -10.23 12.79
C LEU A 107 -7.12 -11.53 12.17
N LEU A 108 -6.23 -12.35 11.62
CA LEU A 108 -6.58 -13.63 11.01
C LEU A 108 -6.89 -14.73 12.02
N GLN A 109 -6.07 -14.88 13.06
CA GLN A 109 -6.09 -16.04 13.95
C GLN A 109 -6.95 -15.84 15.20
N GLU A 110 -6.96 -14.65 15.78
CA GLU A 110 -7.68 -14.36 17.03
C GLU A 110 -9.05 -13.74 16.77
N TYR A 111 -9.14 -12.86 15.77
CA TYR A 111 -10.33 -12.06 15.52
C TYR A 111 -11.15 -12.53 14.31
N ASP A 112 -10.63 -13.47 13.52
CA ASP A 112 -11.24 -13.97 12.27
C ASP A 112 -11.72 -12.84 11.34
N PHE A 113 -10.96 -11.74 11.31
CA PHE A 113 -11.27 -10.55 10.51
C PHE A 113 -11.28 -10.90 9.03
N LYS A 114 -12.34 -10.49 8.33
CA LYS A 114 -12.52 -10.74 6.90
C LYS A 114 -12.10 -9.51 6.11
N PHE A 115 -10.97 -9.63 5.42
CA PHE A 115 -10.52 -8.59 4.50
C PHE A 115 -11.38 -8.60 3.24
N GLN A 116 -11.92 -7.43 2.89
CA GLN A 116 -12.61 -7.21 1.62
C GLN A 116 -11.58 -7.17 0.47
N TYR A 117 -10.40 -6.60 0.71
CA TYR A 117 -9.34 -6.44 -0.28
C TYR A 117 -8.06 -7.14 0.18
N ALA A 118 -8.11 -8.47 0.22
CA ALA A 118 -6.94 -9.30 0.53
C ALA A 118 -5.90 -9.33 -0.61
N ASP A 119 -6.33 -9.06 -1.85
CA ASP A 119 -5.52 -9.11 -3.06
C ASP A 119 -5.20 -7.71 -3.58
N LEU A 120 -3.92 -7.47 -3.91
CA LEU A 120 -3.43 -6.15 -4.29
C LEU A 120 -4.01 -5.66 -5.64
N PRO A 121 -4.02 -6.46 -6.73
CA PRO A 121 -4.72 -6.10 -7.96
C PRO A 121 -6.17 -5.66 -7.74
N ALA A 122 -6.95 -6.40 -6.96
CA ALA A 122 -8.34 -6.03 -6.65
C ALA A 122 -8.42 -4.68 -5.90
N ALA A 123 -7.56 -4.47 -4.91
CA ALA A 123 -7.50 -3.23 -4.13
C ALA A 123 -7.14 -2.01 -5.02
N LEU A 124 -6.17 -2.17 -5.92
CA LEU A 124 -5.75 -1.09 -6.81
C LEU A 124 -6.77 -0.81 -7.91
N ALA A 125 -7.45 -1.83 -8.41
CA ALA A 125 -8.53 -1.66 -9.37
C ALA A 125 -9.69 -0.83 -8.80
N ASP A 126 -10.06 -1.06 -7.53
CA ASP A 126 -11.04 -0.22 -6.85
C ASP A 126 -10.58 1.24 -6.79
N LEU A 127 -9.35 1.50 -6.33
CA LEU A 127 -8.87 2.88 -6.13
C LEU A 127 -8.62 3.67 -7.42
N VAL A 128 -8.21 2.99 -8.50
CA VAL A 128 -7.86 3.64 -9.78
C VAL A 128 -9.05 3.70 -10.75
N GLY A 129 -9.98 2.76 -10.65
CA GLY A 129 -11.13 2.65 -11.56
C GLY A 129 -12.30 3.60 -11.25
N GLN A 130 -12.24 4.36 -10.15
CA GLN A 130 -13.37 5.19 -9.73
C GLN A 130 -13.19 6.67 -10.16
N ASP A 131 -14.00 7.13 -11.10
CA ASP A 131 -14.69 8.43 -10.94
C ASP A 131 -15.83 8.17 -9.94
N LYS A 132 -15.50 8.15 -8.64
CA LYS A 132 -16.49 7.96 -7.58
C LYS A 132 -17.44 9.17 -7.59
N PRO A 133 -18.77 8.99 -7.70
CA PRO A 133 -19.72 10.10 -7.78
C PRO A 133 -19.70 11.00 -6.55
#